data_AF-A0A7V5UKP1-F1
#
_entry.id   AF-A0A7V5UKP1-F1
#
_cell.length_a   1.000
_cell.length_b   1.000
_cell.length_c   1.000
_cell.angle_alpha   90.00
_cell.angle_beta   90.00
_cell.angle_gamma   90.00
#
_symmetry.space_group_name_H-M   'P 1'
#
loop_
_entity.id
_entity.type
_entity.pdbx_description
1 polymer ?
#
loop_
_entity_poly.entity_id
_entity_poly.type
_entity_poly.pdbx_seq_one_letter_code
_entity_poly.pdbx_strand_id
1 'polypeptide(L)'
;MTRINGDRLLDRFLQYVRVDTTANDATDDYPSSPGQWELGKLLVRQLEELGACDVRQDAHGLVWARVPANVEGAPTIAFNAHLDTSPETTGAGVRPQVISPYSGGDIVLPGDPSQ
;
A
#
# COMPACT_ATOMS: atom_id res chain seq x y z
N MET A 1 -8.16 23.84 -10.42
CA MET A 1 -6.95 23.00 -10.27
C MET A 1 -6.99 22.37 -8.89
N THR A 2 -7.36 21.10 -8.80
CA THR A 2 -7.48 20.41 -7.51
C THR A 2 -6.07 20.18 -6.95
N ARG A 3 -5.72 20.83 -5.84
CA ARG A 3 -4.44 20.56 -5.17
C ARG A 3 -4.49 19.15 -4.58
N ILE A 4 -3.46 18.35 -4.87
CA ILE A 4 -3.25 17.08 -4.19
C ILE A 4 -2.97 17.40 -2.72
N ASN A 5 -3.68 16.74 -1.81
CA ASN A 5 -3.39 16.79 -0.38
C ASN A 5 -2.19 15.87 -0.11
N GLY A 6 -0.99 16.46 -0.06
CA GLY A 6 0.27 15.74 0.12
C GLY A 6 0.38 15.05 1.48
N ASP A 7 -0.10 15.70 2.54
CA ASP A 7 -0.07 15.15 3.90
C ASP A 7 -0.91 13.88 3.99
N ARG A 8 -2.13 13.89 3.45
CA ARG A 8 -3.00 12.70 3.41
C ARG A 8 -2.38 11.56 2.59
N LEU A 9 -1.70 11.88 1.49
CA LEU A 9 -1.04 10.87 0.65
C LEU A 9 0.14 10.24 1.38
N LEU A 10 0.97 11.08 2.01
CA LEU A 10 2.09 10.64 2.82
C LEU A 10 1.62 9.79 4.00
N ASP A 11 0.61 10.23 4.75
CA ASP A 11 0.07 9.49 5.90
C ASP A 11 -0.40 8.09 5.51
N ARG A 12 -1.10 7.95 4.38
CA ARG A 12 -1.52 6.64 3.86
C ARG A 12 -0.34 5.77 3.47
N PHE A 13 0.61 6.32 2.71
CA PHE A 13 1.81 5.60 2.33
C PHE A 13 2.57 5.09 3.56
N LEU A 14 2.76 5.96 4.56
CA LEU A 14 3.44 5.62 5.81
C LEU A 14 2.69 4.58 6.65
N GLN A 15 1.37 4.49 6.55
CA GLN A 15 0.61 3.40 7.18
C GLN A 15 0.89 2.06 6.49
N TYR A 16 0.91 2.05 5.15
CA TYR A 16 1.07 0.81 4.38
C TYR A 16 2.48 0.22 4.52
N VAL A 17 3.52 1.05 4.42
CA VAL A 17 4.92 0.58 4.51
C VAL A 17 5.30 -0.03 5.86
N ARG A 18 4.47 0.16 6.91
CA ARG A 18 4.67 -0.44 8.23
C ARG A 18 3.98 -1.79 8.39
N VAL A 19 3.18 -2.21 7.42
CA VAL A 19 2.60 -3.55 7.38
C VAL A 19 3.62 -4.46 6.69
N ASP A 20 4.04 -5.51 7.37
CA ASP A 20 4.96 -6.49 6.81
C ASP A 20 4.24 -7.37 5.78
N THR A 21 4.34 -6.98 4.50
CA THR A 21 3.73 -7.71 3.39
C THR A 21 4.73 -8.51 2.57
N THR A 22 5.94 -8.76 3.09
CA THR A 22 6.98 -9.48 2.34
C THR A 22 6.48 -10.83 1.85
N ALA A 23 6.69 -11.12 0.57
CA ALA A 23 6.33 -12.40 -0.03
C ALA A 23 7.17 -13.53 0.56
N ASN A 24 6.58 -14.73 0.68
CA ASN A 24 7.27 -15.93 1.13
C ASN A 24 7.19 -17.00 0.04
N ASP A 25 8.34 -17.35 -0.55
CA ASP A 25 8.46 -18.34 -1.62
C ASP A 25 8.56 -19.79 -1.09
N ALA A 26 8.67 -19.96 0.23
CA ALA A 26 8.76 -21.27 0.87
C ALA A 26 7.38 -21.87 1.25
N THR A 27 6.28 -21.24 0.84
CA THR A 27 4.91 -21.72 1.10
C THR A 27 4.11 -21.85 -0.20
N ASP A 28 3.16 -22.79 -0.22
CA ASP A 28 2.15 -22.94 -1.27
C ASP A 28 0.86 -22.13 -0.96
N ASP A 29 0.84 -21.40 0.16
CA ASP A 29 -0.28 -20.52 0.52
C ASP A 29 -0.37 -19.31 -0.41
N TYR A 30 -1.61 -18.87 -0.67
CA TYR A 30 -1.87 -17.65 -1.44
C TYR A 30 -2.96 -16.80 -0.78
N PRO A 31 -2.71 -15.50 -0.52
CA PRO A 31 -1.43 -14.80 -0.48
C PRO A 31 -0.39 -15.48 0.43
N SER A 32 0.89 -15.34 0.09
CA SER A 32 1.97 -16.13 0.71
C SER A 32 2.40 -15.64 2.09
N SER A 33 1.95 -14.47 2.54
CA SER A 33 2.22 -13.98 3.89
C SER A 33 0.98 -13.38 4.57
N PRO A 34 0.85 -13.50 5.91
CA PRO A 34 -0.28 -12.96 6.65
C PRO A 34 -0.48 -11.44 6.48
N GLY A 35 0.61 -10.67 6.37
CA GLY A 35 0.47 -9.22 6.25
C GLY A 35 -0.12 -8.76 4.91
N GLN A 36 -0.02 -9.55 3.83
CA GLN A 36 -0.74 -9.27 2.59
C GLN A 36 -2.27 -9.27 2.84
N TRP A 37 -2.76 -10.18 3.68
CA TRP A 37 -4.16 -10.17 4.12
C TRP A 37 -4.49 -8.94 4.96
N GLU A 38 -3.65 -8.59 5.93
CA GLU A 38 -3.88 -7.45 6.83
C GLU A 38 -3.89 -6.11 6.08
N LEU A 39 -2.95 -5.90 5.15
CA LEU A 39 -2.98 -4.72 4.29
C LEU A 39 -4.25 -4.70 3.43
N GLY A 40 -4.67 -5.84 2.89
CA GLY A 40 -5.92 -5.92 2.13
C GLY A 40 -7.16 -5.53 2.95
N LYS A 41 -7.27 -6.00 4.20
CA LYS A 41 -8.35 -5.61 5.14
C LYS A 41 -8.35 -4.11 5.44
N LEU A 42 -7.17 -3.51 5.61
CA LEU A 42 -7.02 -2.06 5.80
C LEU A 42 -7.53 -1.29 4.56
N LEU A 43 -7.13 -1.72 3.37
CA LEU A 43 -7.54 -1.10 2.12
C LEU A 43 -9.05 -1.20 1.88
N VAL A 44 -9.68 -2.34 2.19
CA VAL A 44 -11.15 -2.49 2.14
C VAL A 44 -11.83 -1.40 2.97
N ARG A 45 -11.45 -1.25 4.24
CA ARG A 45 -12.04 -0.21 5.11
C ARG A 45 -11.85 1.19 4.54
N GLN A 46 -10.64 1.50 4.06
CA GLN A 46 -10.34 2.82 3.51
C GLN A 46 -11.08 3.09 2.19
N LEU A 47 -11.32 2.07 1.37
CA LEU A 47 -12.10 2.17 0.13
C LEU A 47 -13.59 2.39 0.43
N GLU A 48 -14.13 1.70 1.45
CA GLU A 48 -15.49 1.93 1.95
C GLU A 48 -15.66 3.36 2.49
N GLU A 49 -14.71 3.85 3.31
CA GLU A 49 -14.69 5.23 3.83
C GLU A 49 -14.60 6.29 2.73
N LEU A 50 -13.97 5.96 1.60
CA LEU A 50 -13.91 6.82 0.42
C LEU A 50 -15.19 6.82 -0.42
N GLY A 51 -16.15 5.95 -0.11
CA GLY A 51 -17.41 5.81 -0.83
C GLY A 51 -17.31 4.98 -2.11
N ALA A 52 -16.30 4.12 -2.24
CA ALA A 52 -16.26 3.14 -3.33
C ALA A 52 -17.37 2.09 -3.18
N CYS A 53 -17.76 1.47 -4.28
CA CYS A 53 -18.80 0.44 -4.33
C CYS A 53 -18.18 -0.94 -4.59
N ASP A 54 -18.95 -1.99 -4.34
CA ASP A 54 -18.54 -3.40 -4.53
C ASP A 54 -17.21 -3.73 -3.82
N VAL A 55 -16.93 -3.06 -2.70
CA VAL A 55 -15.65 -3.21 -1.99
C VAL A 55 -15.60 -4.57 -1.32
N ARG A 56 -14.55 -5.34 -1.60
CA ARG A 56 -14.33 -6.66 -0.98
C ARG A 56 -12.87 -7.08 -1.07
N GLN A 57 -12.47 -7.92 -0.13
CA GLN A 57 -11.31 -8.79 -0.28
C GLN A 57 -11.83 -10.20 -0.53
N ASP A 58 -11.42 -10.88 -1.60
CA ASP A 58 -11.89 -12.24 -1.88
C ASP A 58 -11.07 -13.33 -1.19
N ALA A 59 -11.46 -14.58 -1.42
CA ALA A 59 -10.81 -15.78 -0.90
C ALA A 59 -9.35 -15.95 -1.37
N HIS A 60 -8.91 -15.19 -2.36
CA HIS A 60 -7.53 -15.14 -2.83
C HIS A 60 -6.79 -13.89 -2.33
N GLY A 61 -7.38 -13.12 -1.42
CA GLY A 61 -6.76 -11.93 -0.85
C GLY A 61 -6.73 -10.72 -1.77
N LEU A 62 -7.34 -10.79 -2.96
CA LEU A 62 -7.42 -9.67 -3.90
C LEU A 62 -8.43 -8.64 -3.41
N VAL A 63 -8.01 -7.36 -3.37
CA VAL A 63 -8.89 -6.24 -3.02
C VAL A 63 -9.52 -5.68 -4.28
N TRP A 64 -10.85 -5.64 -4.28
CA TRP A 64 -11.66 -5.11 -5.37
C TRP A 64 -12.46 -3.92 -4.86
N ALA A 65 -12.61 -2.92 -5.73
CA ALA A 65 -13.52 -1.81 -5.55
C ALA A 65 -13.88 -1.21 -6.90
N ARG A 66 -15.04 -0.55 -6.96
CA ARG A 66 -15.53 0.15 -8.13
C ARG A 66 -15.81 1.61 -7.76
N VAL A 67 -15.34 2.52 -8.61
CA VAL A 67 -15.81 3.91 -8.60
C VAL A 67 -16.86 4.04 -9.71
N PRO A 68 -18.12 4.38 -9.40
CA PRO A 68 -19.16 4.54 -10.42
C PRO A 68 -18.80 5.60 -11.46
N ALA A 69 -19.32 5.44 -12.68
CA ALA A 69 -19.17 6.45 -13.72
C ALA A 69 -19.87 7.75 -13.30
N ASN A 70 -19.24 8.88 -13.59
CA ASN A 70 -19.83 10.21 -13.43
C ASN A 70 -20.32 10.82 -14.76
N VAL A 71 -20.12 10.10 -15.87
CA VAL A 71 -20.55 10.45 -17.24
C VAL A 71 -20.96 9.18 -17.96
N GLU A 72 -22.04 9.25 -18.74
CA GLU A 72 -22.55 8.13 -19.53
C GLU A 72 -21.66 7.82 -20.75
N GLY A 73 -21.59 6.54 -21.14
CA GLY A 73 -20.89 6.11 -22.36
C GLY A 73 -19.36 6.10 -22.27
N ALA A 74 -18.77 6.46 -21.12
CA ALA A 74 -17.34 6.35 -20.90
C ALA A 74 -16.88 4.88 -20.77
N PRO A 75 -15.71 4.51 -21.32
CA PRO A 75 -15.18 3.15 -21.17
C PRO A 75 -14.76 2.88 -19.72
N THR A 76 -14.90 1.62 -19.29
CA THR A 76 -14.34 1.17 -18.01
C THR A 76 -12.82 1.06 -18.13
N ILE A 77 -12.10 1.56 -17.12
CA ILE A 77 -10.65 1.41 -16.96
C ILE A 77 -10.34 0.76 -15.62
N ALA A 78 -9.19 0.10 -15.51
CA ALA A 78 -8.72 -0.52 -14.28
C ALA A 78 -7.37 0.09 -13.85
N PHE A 79 -7.27 0.42 -12.57
CA PHE A 79 -6.00 0.71 -11.91
C PHE A 79 -5.65 -0.50 -11.03
N ASN A 80 -4.39 -0.94 -11.09
CA ASN A 80 -3.92 -2.10 -10.37
C ASN A 80 -2.58 -1.80 -9.69
N ALA A 81 -2.41 -2.34 -8.49
CA ALA A 81 -1.17 -2.39 -7.73
C ALA A 81 -1.13 -3.72 -6.95
N HIS A 82 0.06 -4.23 -6.68
CA HIS A 82 0.26 -5.41 -5.83
C HIS A 82 0.48 -5.00 -4.37
N LEU A 83 0.23 -5.93 -3.42
CA LEU A 83 0.29 -5.66 -1.97
C LEU A 83 1.62 -6.05 -1.33
N ASP A 84 2.31 -7.00 -1.94
CA ASP A 84 3.51 -7.62 -1.41
C ASP A 84 4.78 -6.78 -1.64
N THR A 85 5.78 -7.04 -0.80
CA THR A 85 7.15 -6.53 -0.99
C THR A 85 8.09 -7.68 -1.30
N SER A 86 9.21 -7.36 -1.97
CA SER A 86 10.20 -8.34 -2.43
C SER A 86 10.77 -9.18 -1.27
N PRO A 87 10.98 -10.50 -1.43
CA PRO A 87 11.63 -11.35 -0.44
C PRO A 87 13.14 -11.06 -0.29
N GLU A 88 13.74 -10.26 -1.19
CA GLU A 88 15.16 -9.91 -1.13
C GLU A 88 15.54 -9.08 0.10
N THR A 89 14.56 -8.43 0.74
CA THR A 89 14.75 -7.71 2.00
C THR A 89 13.51 -7.81 2.88
N THR A 90 13.69 -7.70 4.18
CA THR A 90 12.57 -7.76 5.12
C THR A 90 11.73 -6.49 5.09
N GLY A 91 10.42 -6.65 4.96
CA GLY A 91 9.41 -5.61 5.21
C GLY A 91 9.03 -5.50 6.68
N ALA A 92 9.55 -6.38 7.54
CA ALA A 92 9.26 -6.36 8.96
C ALA A 92 9.94 -5.18 9.66
N GLY A 93 9.17 -4.45 10.49
CA GLY A 93 9.72 -3.42 11.37
C GLY A 93 10.25 -2.17 10.65
N VAL A 94 9.77 -1.90 9.43
CA VAL A 94 10.14 -0.70 8.65
C VAL A 94 9.89 0.58 9.45
N ARG A 95 10.93 1.43 9.52
CA ARG A 95 10.91 2.75 10.17
C ARG A 95 11.15 3.83 9.13
N PRO A 96 10.09 4.33 8.46
CA PRO A 96 10.25 5.29 7.38
C PRO A 96 10.78 6.61 7.93
N GLN A 97 11.73 7.21 7.21
CA GLN A 97 12.29 8.53 7.48
C GLN A 97 11.77 9.51 6.43
N VAL A 98 11.09 10.58 6.87
CA VAL A 98 10.60 11.64 5.98
C VAL A 98 11.55 12.83 6.08
N ILE A 99 12.28 13.10 4.99
CA ILE A 99 13.28 14.16 4.93
C ILE A 99 12.74 15.27 4.02
N SER A 100 12.42 16.42 4.61
CA SER A 100 11.94 17.58 3.88
C SER A 100 12.30 18.89 4.61
N PRO A 101 12.88 19.88 3.91
CA PRO A 101 13.44 19.79 2.56
C PRO A 101 14.74 18.95 2.55
N TYR A 102 14.99 18.22 1.47
CA TYR A 102 16.28 17.56 1.27
C TYR A 102 17.32 18.57 0.76
N SER A 103 18.47 18.64 1.45
CA SER A 103 19.53 19.63 1.16
C SER A 103 20.61 19.16 0.18
N GLY A 104 20.53 17.91 -0.32
CA GLY A 104 21.48 17.38 -1.32
C GLY A 104 22.73 16.68 -0.78
N GLY A 105 22.83 16.44 0.53
CA GLY A 105 23.95 15.73 1.15
C GLY A 105 23.61 14.30 1.58
N ASP A 106 24.54 13.63 2.26
CA ASP A 106 24.33 12.27 2.75
C ASP A 106 23.15 12.17 3.72
N ILE A 107 22.43 11.05 3.63
CA ILE A 107 21.33 10.71 4.55
C ILE A 107 21.84 9.67 5.53
N VAL A 108 21.95 10.05 6.80
CA VAL A 108 22.28 9.13 7.89
C VAL A 108 21.14 8.13 8.07
N LEU A 109 21.44 6.84 8.25
CA LEU A 109 20.47 5.79 8.55
C LEU A 109 20.60 5.37 10.02
N PRO A 110 19.81 5.95 10.96
CA PRO A 110 19.98 5.69 12.40
C PRO A 110 19.72 4.23 12.81
N GLY A 111 19.10 3.44 11.93
CA GLY A 111 18.84 2.01 12.14
C GLY A 111 19.95 1.09 11.64
N ASP A 112 20.98 1.63 10.98
CA ASP A 112 22.10 0.85 10.45
C ASP A 112 23.31 1.01 11.39
N PRO A 113 23.67 -0.02 12.18
CA PRO A 113 24.77 0.05 13.13
C PRO A 113 26.15 0.01 12.45
N SER A 114 26.22 -0.18 11.13
CA SER A 114 27.47 -0.29 10.37
C SER A 114 27.96 1.03 9.76
N GLN A 115 27.21 2.12 9.94
CA GLN A 115 27.54 3.46 9.44
C GLN A 115 28.55 4.20 10.31
#